data_AF-A0A6C0B596-F1
#
_entry.id   AF-A0A6C0B596-F1
#
_cell.length_a   1.000
_cell.length_b   1.000
_cell.length_c   1.000
_cell.angle_alpha   90.00
_cell.angle_beta   90.00
_cell.angle_gamma   90.00
#
_symmetry.space_group_name_H-M   'P 1'
#
loop_
_entity.id
_entity.type
_entity.pdbx_description
1 polymer ?
#
loop_
_entity_poly.entity_id
_entity_poly.type
_entity_poly.pdbx_seq_one_letter_code
_entity_poly.pdbx_strand_id
1 'polypeptide(L)'
;MDTRTILISLMTLIVIGVMILLAYEFSYGFWSGTPSGLRPVMTSVTIVGPLQDGQTSQEFDALLPLSNNEDQGIEYSYAAWIQINDFDPPNNPILFTKGGPDLSLQSPSVIMTRGKNQITVTQDTYDKSHPEKVVIGNLPAGKLNHIAVCVNQTSLDVYVNGLLYRHVTMKKLPLQNQQPVYVAGGGGWNGQIGSLVYYNYALSPDAVRSLANTRPSVSADTLQYYPSYLSTDWWIGSHQ
;
A
#
# COMPACT_ATOMS: atom_id res chain seq x y z
N MET A 1 -68.72 -31.81 -23.96
CA MET A 1 -67.26 -31.60 -23.88
C MET A 1 -66.80 -32.38 -22.66
N ASP A 2 -66.07 -33.47 -22.88
CA ASP A 2 -65.77 -34.42 -21.80
C ASP A 2 -64.84 -33.79 -20.77
N THR A 3 -65.07 -34.10 -19.48
CA THR A 3 -64.26 -33.59 -18.36
C THR A 3 -62.76 -33.83 -18.57
N ARG A 4 -62.40 -34.94 -19.23
CA ARG A 4 -61.02 -35.25 -19.62
C ARG A 4 -60.44 -34.24 -20.62
N THR A 5 -61.23 -33.78 -21.58
CA THR A 5 -60.81 -32.80 -22.59
C THR A 5 -60.66 -31.41 -21.97
N ILE A 6 -61.52 -31.06 -21.01
CA ILE A 6 -61.42 -29.81 -20.25
C ILE A 6 -60.15 -29.79 -19.40
N LEU A 7 -59.83 -30.91 -18.72
CA LEU A 7 -58.62 -31.04 -17.90
C LEU A 7 -57.34 -30.95 -18.74
N ILE A 8 -57.29 -31.62 -19.90
CA ILE A 8 -56.12 -31.56 -20.81
C ILE A 8 -55.93 -30.13 -21.34
N SER A 9 -57.02 -29.47 -21.76
CA SER A 9 -56.98 -28.07 -22.23
C SER A 9 -56.46 -27.12 -21.14
N LEU A 10 -56.90 -27.29 -19.89
CA LEU A 10 -56.45 -26.47 -18.77
C LEU A 10 -54.96 -26.69 -18.48
N MET A 11 -54.51 -27.94 -18.46
CA MET A 11 -53.09 -28.27 -18.24
C MET A 11 -52.19 -27.70 -19.34
N THR A 12 -52.61 -27.78 -20.61
CA THR A 12 -51.83 -27.20 -21.71
C THR A 12 -51.70 -25.68 -21.59
N LEU A 13 -52.75 -24.98 -21.14
CA LEU A 13 -52.74 -23.53 -20.97
C LEU A 13 -51.83 -23.09 -19.81
N ILE A 14 -51.81 -23.86 -18.72
CA ILE A 14 -50.90 -23.62 -17.59
C ILE A 14 -49.44 -23.80 -18.02
N VAL A 15 -49.13 -24.87 -18.75
CA VAL A 15 -47.76 -25.13 -19.22
C VAL A 15 -47.29 -24.02 -20.16
N ILE A 16 -48.14 -23.56 -21.08
CA ILE A 16 -47.81 -22.43 -21.97
C ILE A 16 -47.58 -21.15 -21.16
N GLY A 17 -48.40 -20.88 -20.14
CA GLY A 17 -48.22 -19.73 -19.24
C GLY A 17 -46.87 -19.77 -18.50
N VAL A 18 -46.48 -20.93 -17.98
CA VAL A 18 -45.17 -21.12 -17.32
C VAL A 18 -44.02 -20.94 -18.30
N MET A 19 -44.13 -21.46 -19.53
CA MET A 19 -43.10 -21.29 -20.56
C MET A 19 -42.91 -19.83 -20.96
N ILE A 20 -43.99 -19.04 -21.03
CA ILE A 20 -43.92 -17.60 -21.31
C ILE A 20 -43.26 -16.84 -20.15
N LEU A 21 -43.59 -17.18 -18.90
CA LEU A 21 -42.94 -16.60 -17.72
C LEU A 21 -41.43 -16.90 -17.70
N LEU A 22 -41.04 -18.14 -17.97
CA LEU A 22 -39.62 -18.51 -18.04
C LEU A 22 -38.88 -17.80 -19.17
N ALA A 23 -39.52 -17.64 -20.34
CA ALA A 23 -38.95 -16.89 -21.45
C ALA A 23 -38.80 -15.39 -21.11
N TYR A 24 -39.77 -14.81 -20.39
CA TYR A 24 -39.72 -13.43 -19.93
C TYR A 24 -38.55 -13.22 -18.95
N GLU A 25 -38.44 -14.05 -17.91
CA GLU A 25 -37.34 -14.02 -16.94
C GLU A 25 -35.98 -14.23 -17.63
N PHE A 26 -35.89 -15.13 -18.61
CA PHE A 26 -34.66 -15.35 -19.36
C PHE A 26 -34.28 -14.13 -20.23
N SER A 27 -35.25 -13.52 -20.91
CA SER A 27 -35.02 -12.35 -21.76
C SER A 27 -34.65 -11.09 -20.97
N TYR A 28 -35.28 -10.86 -19.81
CA TYR A 28 -34.94 -9.75 -18.91
C TYR A 28 -33.63 -10.01 -18.16
N GLY A 29 -33.44 -11.24 -17.65
CA GLY A 29 -32.23 -11.63 -16.92
C GLY A 29 -30.96 -11.68 -17.78
N PHE A 30 -31.10 -11.86 -19.10
CA PHE A 30 -29.96 -11.81 -20.04
C PHE A 30 -29.63 -10.38 -20.51
N TRP A 31 -30.57 -9.44 -20.40
CA TRP A 31 -30.35 -8.03 -20.78
C TRP A 31 -29.96 -7.14 -19.61
N SER A 32 -30.33 -7.50 -18.37
CA SER A 32 -29.63 -7.03 -17.18
C SER A 32 -28.28 -7.74 -17.15
N GLY A 33 -27.25 -7.04 -17.65
CA GLY A 33 -25.91 -7.58 -17.87
C GLY A 33 -25.49 -8.62 -16.83
N THR A 34 -24.93 -9.73 -17.31
CA THR A 34 -24.21 -10.72 -16.49
C THR A 34 -23.48 -9.99 -15.37
N PRO A 35 -23.66 -10.38 -14.10
CA PRO A 35 -22.87 -9.80 -13.03
C PRO A 35 -21.43 -10.03 -13.44
N SER A 36 -20.74 -8.95 -13.80
CA SER A 36 -19.33 -8.98 -14.12
C SER A 36 -18.67 -9.71 -12.96
N GLY A 37 -18.15 -10.91 -13.22
CA GLY A 37 -17.47 -11.71 -12.20
C GLY A 37 -16.53 -10.81 -11.44
N LEU A 38 -16.52 -10.93 -10.11
CA LEU A 38 -15.79 -10.08 -9.17
C LEU A 38 -14.45 -9.66 -9.77
N ARG A 39 -14.41 -8.47 -10.37
CA ARG A 39 -13.17 -7.92 -10.89
C ARG A 39 -12.36 -7.57 -9.65
N PRO A 40 -11.16 -8.11 -9.49
CA PRO A 40 -10.35 -7.73 -8.35
C PRO A 40 -10.07 -6.22 -8.46
N VAL A 41 -10.43 -5.49 -7.40
CA VAL A 41 -10.35 -4.03 -7.37
C VAL A 41 -8.95 -3.63 -6.92
N MET A 42 -8.26 -2.81 -7.71
CA MET A 42 -7.02 -2.15 -7.32
C MET A 42 -7.28 -1.31 -6.07
N THR A 43 -6.74 -1.77 -4.95
CA THR A 43 -7.02 -1.23 -3.61
C THR A 43 -5.72 -0.74 -2.99
N SER A 44 -5.75 0.46 -2.42
CA SER A 44 -4.65 1.04 -1.66
C SER A 44 -5.07 1.27 -0.21
N VAL A 45 -4.16 1.00 0.73
CA VAL A 45 -4.37 1.23 2.16
C VAL A 45 -3.28 2.15 2.68
N THR A 46 -3.66 3.31 3.21
CA THR A 46 -2.73 4.24 3.85
C THR A 46 -2.37 3.71 5.25
N ILE A 47 -1.09 3.43 5.47
CA ILE A 47 -0.55 2.96 6.74
C ILE A 47 -0.10 4.18 7.57
N VAL A 48 0.67 5.08 6.95
CA VAL A 48 1.05 6.37 7.52
C VAL A 48 0.55 7.48 6.62
N GLY A 49 -0.30 8.35 7.15
CA GLY A 49 -0.85 9.49 6.42
C GLY A 49 0.14 10.66 6.38
N PRO A 50 -0.01 11.66 7.26
CA PRO A 50 0.88 12.82 7.30
C PRO A 50 2.32 12.43 7.72
N LEU A 51 3.28 13.29 7.37
CA LEU A 51 4.65 13.18 7.87
C LEU A 51 4.67 13.12 9.40
N GLN A 52 5.32 12.10 9.91
CA GLN A 52 5.52 11.87 11.34
C GLN A 52 7.00 11.54 11.62
N ASP A 53 7.40 11.72 12.87
CA ASP A 53 8.77 11.48 13.33
C ASP A 53 9.12 9.99 13.23
N GLY A 54 10.30 9.69 12.65
CA GLY A 54 10.89 8.35 12.56
C GLY A 54 11.37 7.77 13.91
N GLN A 55 11.20 8.50 15.01
CA GLN A 55 11.35 8.00 16.38
C GLN A 55 10.09 7.30 16.91
N THR A 56 8.91 7.57 16.34
CA THR A 56 7.64 7.06 16.87
C THR A 56 7.35 5.67 16.31
N SER A 57 7.62 4.62 17.10
CA SER A 57 7.25 3.24 16.78
C SER A 57 5.73 3.12 16.61
N GLN A 58 5.30 2.53 15.50
CA GLN A 58 3.89 2.27 15.22
C GLN A 58 3.69 0.88 14.63
N GLU A 59 2.56 0.28 14.98
CA GLU A 59 2.11 -0.99 14.45
C GLU A 59 0.74 -0.82 13.79
N PHE A 60 0.63 -1.29 12.56
CA PHE A 60 -0.60 -1.32 11.79
C PHE A 60 -1.07 -2.76 11.65
N ASP A 61 -1.90 -3.19 12.60
CA ASP A 61 -2.50 -4.52 12.69
C ASP A 61 -3.89 -4.57 12.04
N ALA A 62 -4.02 -3.99 10.85
CA ALA A 62 -5.22 -4.19 10.04
C ALA A 62 -4.93 -5.19 8.92
N LEU A 63 -5.94 -5.99 8.59
CA LEU A 63 -5.86 -6.94 7.49
C LEU A 63 -5.65 -6.16 6.18
N LEU A 64 -4.48 -6.35 5.57
CA LEU A 64 -4.21 -5.79 4.25
C LEU A 64 -4.92 -6.65 3.20
N PRO A 65 -5.52 -6.03 2.17
CA PRO A 65 -6.12 -6.77 1.08
C PRO A 65 -5.07 -7.66 0.43
N LEU A 66 -5.47 -8.91 0.17
CA LEU A 66 -4.65 -9.85 -0.59
C LEU A 66 -4.36 -9.27 -1.97
N SER A 67 -3.22 -9.70 -2.52
CA SER A 67 -2.83 -9.33 -3.87
C SER A 67 -4.00 -9.50 -4.84
N ASN A 68 -4.24 -8.48 -5.65
CA ASN A 68 -5.03 -8.57 -6.85
C ASN A 68 -4.23 -9.47 -7.80
N ASN A 69 -4.54 -10.76 -7.72
CA ASN A 69 -3.95 -11.83 -8.51
C ASN A 69 -4.18 -11.58 -10.01
N GLU A 70 -3.44 -10.63 -10.58
CA GLU A 70 -3.25 -10.46 -12.02
C GLU A 70 -2.81 -11.81 -12.60
N ASP A 71 -2.96 -12.03 -13.91
CA ASP A 71 -2.75 -13.32 -14.61
C ASP A 71 -1.41 -14.05 -14.29
N GLN A 72 -0.49 -13.40 -13.54
CA GLN A 72 0.87 -13.79 -13.18
C GLN A 72 1.09 -14.06 -11.67
N GLY A 73 0.06 -14.10 -10.81
CA GLY A 73 0.22 -14.49 -9.41
C GLY A 73 0.38 -13.33 -8.42
N ILE A 74 1.33 -13.43 -7.47
CA ILE A 74 1.44 -12.46 -6.38
C ILE A 74 2.03 -11.12 -6.83
N GLU A 75 1.31 -10.04 -6.54
CA GLU A 75 1.68 -8.67 -6.85
C GLU A 75 1.25 -7.70 -5.74
N TYR A 76 2.18 -6.91 -5.22
CA TYR A 76 1.88 -5.84 -4.27
C TYR A 76 2.99 -4.80 -4.25
N SER A 77 2.68 -3.61 -3.76
CA SER A 77 3.66 -2.52 -3.65
C SER A 77 3.52 -1.73 -2.37
N TYR A 78 4.63 -1.14 -1.94
CA TYR A 78 4.68 -0.13 -0.88
C TYR A 78 5.32 1.13 -1.46
N ALA A 79 4.75 2.30 -1.17
CA ALA A 79 5.37 3.59 -1.48
C ALA A 79 5.37 4.46 -0.23
N ALA A 80 6.46 5.20 0.02
CA ALA A 80 6.58 6.10 1.16
C ALA A 80 7.53 7.25 0.88
N TRP A 81 7.28 8.37 1.55
CA TRP A 81 8.24 9.46 1.68
C TRP A 81 9.05 9.27 2.96
N ILE A 82 10.38 9.26 2.81
CA ILE A 82 11.32 9.02 3.90
C ILE A 82 12.37 10.12 3.91
N GLN A 83 12.55 10.76 5.06
CA GLN A 83 13.64 11.67 5.35
C GLN A 83 14.56 11.03 6.39
N ILE A 84 15.87 11.12 6.15
CA ILE A 84 16.90 10.70 7.09
C ILE A 84 17.84 11.88 7.31
N ASN A 85 17.98 12.32 8.55
CA ASN A 85 18.84 13.44 8.93
C ASN A 85 20.25 12.96 9.32
N ASP A 86 20.34 11.77 9.90
CA ASP A 86 21.58 11.15 10.35
C ASP A 86 21.59 9.65 10.06
N PHE A 87 22.75 9.14 9.62
CA PHE A 87 22.99 7.75 9.25
C PHE A 87 23.78 6.97 10.30
N ASP A 88 24.13 7.57 11.45
CA ASP A 88 24.79 6.87 12.57
C ASP A 88 23.96 6.85 13.88
N PRO A 89 22.71 6.31 13.86
CA PRO A 89 21.95 6.08 15.08
C PRO A 89 22.56 4.96 15.93
N PRO A 90 22.11 4.78 17.20
CA PRO A 90 22.67 3.77 18.10
C PRO A 90 22.57 2.32 17.60
N ASN A 91 21.49 2.00 16.86
CA ASN A 91 21.18 0.65 16.34
C ASN A 91 20.93 0.72 14.83
N ASN A 92 20.58 -0.40 14.19
CA ASN A 92 20.08 -0.42 12.82
C ASN A 92 18.55 -0.22 12.83
N PRO A 93 18.03 0.99 12.54
CA PRO A 93 16.60 1.22 12.61
C PRO A 93 15.87 0.59 11.43
N ILE A 94 14.68 0.09 11.72
CA ILE A 94 13.74 -0.43 10.74
C ILE A 94 12.84 0.75 10.36
N LEU A 95 12.92 1.23 9.12
CA LEU A 95 12.06 2.33 8.67
C LEU A 95 10.61 1.85 8.61
N PHE A 96 10.40 0.75 7.89
CA PHE A 96 9.18 -0.03 7.96
C PHE A 96 9.43 -1.48 7.55
N THR A 97 8.58 -2.40 8.01
CA THR A 97 8.58 -3.80 7.61
C THR A 97 7.17 -4.35 7.65
N LYS A 98 6.79 -5.19 6.69
CA LYS A 98 5.63 -6.07 6.80
C LYS A 98 6.11 -7.34 7.50
N GLY A 99 5.84 -7.44 8.80
CA GLY A 99 6.47 -8.40 9.69
C GLY A 99 6.65 -7.83 11.10
N GLY A 100 7.22 -8.64 11.99
CA GLY A 100 7.56 -8.20 13.34
C GLY A 100 8.86 -7.37 13.41
N PRO A 101 9.09 -6.66 14.53
CA PRO A 101 10.35 -5.94 14.79
C PRO A 101 11.56 -6.87 15.00
N ASP A 102 11.31 -8.18 15.15
CA ASP A 102 12.31 -9.24 15.24
C ASP A 102 12.91 -9.63 13.87
N LEU A 103 12.34 -9.13 12.77
CA LEU A 103 12.77 -9.41 11.39
C LEU A 103 12.77 -10.91 11.03
N SER A 104 11.93 -11.71 11.69
CA SER A 104 11.79 -13.14 11.41
C SER A 104 11.13 -13.44 10.07
N LEU A 105 10.24 -12.55 9.63
CA LEU A 105 9.59 -12.54 8.33
C LEU A 105 9.59 -11.11 7.77
N GLN A 106 9.99 -10.96 6.51
CA GLN A 106 10.19 -9.66 5.87
C GLN A 106 9.51 -9.66 4.48
N SER A 107 8.39 -8.95 4.33
CA SER A 107 7.59 -8.98 3.09
C SER A 107 7.02 -7.61 2.64
N PRO A 108 7.81 -6.56 2.41
CA PRO A 108 9.26 -6.45 2.52
C PRO A 108 9.66 -5.76 3.83
N SER A 109 10.97 -5.65 4.07
CA SER A 109 11.54 -4.75 5.09
C SER A 109 12.43 -3.69 4.45
N VAL A 110 12.48 -2.51 5.07
CA VAL A 110 13.34 -1.39 4.68
C VAL A 110 14.10 -0.94 5.92
N ILE A 111 15.40 -1.21 5.95
CA ILE A 111 16.25 -1.09 7.14
C ILE A 111 17.43 -0.19 6.84
N MET A 112 17.76 0.73 7.75
CA MET A 112 18.98 1.54 7.63
C MET A 112 20.17 0.81 8.24
N THR A 113 21.33 0.94 7.61
CA THR A 113 22.58 0.40 8.18
C THR A 113 23.31 1.49 8.96
N ARG A 114 23.54 1.25 10.25
CA ARG A 114 24.29 2.15 11.13
C ARG A 114 25.68 2.46 10.58
N GLY A 115 26.05 3.74 10.61
CA GLY A 115 27.38 4.23 10.22
C GLY A 115 27.63 4.17 8.71
N LYS A 116 26.61 3.82 7.91
CA LYS A 116 26.66 3.82 6.45
C LYS A 116 25.47 4.61 5.92
N ASN A 117 25.72 5.44 4.91
CA ASN A 117 24.66 6.07 4.15
C ASN A 117 23.99 5.05 3.21
N GLN A 118 23.29 4.07 3.80
CA GLN A 118 22.70 2.95 3.10
C GLN A 118 21.38 2.49 3.74
N ILE A 119 20.40 2.24 2.90
CA ILE A 119 19.15 1.55 3.23
C ILE A 119 19.14 0.22 2.50
N THR A 120 18.74 -0.85 3.17
CA THR A 120 18.57 -2.18 2.57
C THR A 120 17.10 -2.53 2.53
N VAL A 121 16.60 -2.79 1.33
CA VAL A 121 15.29 -3.40 1.10
C VAL A 121 15.49 -4.92 1.06
N THR A 122 14.79 -5.66 1.91
CA THR A 122 14.84 -7.14 1.94
C THR A 122 13.46 -7.71 1.70
N GLN A 123 13.38 -8.71 0.83
CA GLN A 123 12.17 -9.47 0.56
C GLN A 123 12.47 -10.96 0.76
N ASP A 124 11.77 -11.58 1.70
CA ASP A 124 11.88 -13.01 1.91
C ASP A 124 11.24 -13.78 0.75
N THR A 125 11.81 -14.92 0.45
CA THR A 125 11.29 -15.90 -0.51
C THR A 125 10.96 -17.20 0.21
N TYR A 126 10.35 -18.15 -0.49
CA TYR A 126 10.18 -19.51 0.03
C TYR A 126 11.50 -20.25 0.30
N ASP A 127 12.65 -19.72 -0.16
CA ASP A 127 13.97 -20.08 0.35
C ASP A 127 14.43 -19.08 1.42
N LYS A 128 14.14 -19.39 2.69
CA LYS A 128 14.50 -18.54 3.84
C LYS A 128 16.01 -18.32 4.00
N SER A 129 16.85 -19.15 3.39
CA SER A 129 18.31 -19.01 3.51
C SER A 129 18.86 -17.90 2.63
N HIS A 130 18.13 -17.52 1.58
CA HIS A 130 18.58 -16.54 0.57
C HIS A 130 17.46 -15.54 0.26
N PRO A 131 17.15 -14.62 1.19
CA PRO A 131 16.24 -13.53 0.89
C PRO A 131 16.86 -12.57 -0.13
N GLU A 132 16.02 -11.99 -0.97
CA GLU A 132 16.44 -11.04 -2.00
C GLU A 132 16.67 -9.67 -1.37
N LYS A 133 17.81 -9.04 -1.67
CA LYS A 133 18.23 -7.79 -1.04
C LYS A 133 18.63 -6.76 -2.08
N VAL A 134 18.17 -5.53 -1.89
CA VAL A 134 18.58 -4.36 -2.66
C VAL A 134 19.14 -3.32 -1.70
N VAL A 135 20.41 -2.98 -1.86
CA VAL A 135 21.08 -1.94 -1.06
C VAL A 135 21.08 -0.64 -1.85
N ILE A 136 20.44 0.38 -1.27
CA ILE A 136 20.40 1.75 -1.78
C ILE A 136 21.40 2.57 -0.99
N GLY A 137 22.39 3.16 -1.64
CA GLY A 137 23.40 4.01 -1.00
C GLY A 137 23.34 5.47 -1.42
N ASN A 138 24.06 6.31 -0.66
CA ASN A 138 24.30 7.72 -0.97
C ASN A 138 23.03 8.57 -1.05
N LEU A 139 22.09 8.37 -0.12
CA LEU A 139 20.91 9.22 -0.03
C LEU A 139 21.27 10.58 0.58
N PRO A 140 20.68 11.69 0.10
CA PRO A 140 20.95 13.01 0.64
C PRO A 140 20.36 13.14 2.05
N ALA A 141 21.20 13.48 3.03
CA ALA A 141 20.78 13.75 4.39
C ALA A 141 19.87 15.00 4.46
N GLY A 142 18.86 14.97 5.32
CA GLY A 142 17.93 16.07 5.53
C GLY A 142 16.94 16.29 4.39
N LYS A 143 16.89 15.41 3.39
CA LYS A 143 15.95 15.50 2.26
C LYS A 143 14.93 14.37 2.30
N LEU A 144 13.71 14.70 1.89
CA LEU A 144 12.65 13.71 1.66
C LEU A 144 12.94 12.98 0.34
N ASN A 145 13.01 11.66 0.41
CA ASN A 145 13.18 10.78 -0.73
C ASN A 145 11.95 9.88 -0.83
N HIS A 146 11.40 9.75 -2.03
CA HIS A 146 10.31 8.83 -2.30
C HIS A 146 10.88 7.45 -2.59
N ILE A 147 10.50 6.45 -1.80
CA ILE A 147 10.92 5.06 -1.99
C ILE A 147 9.67 4.25 -2.31
N ALA A 148 9.71 3.51 -3.42
CA ALA A 148 8.69 2.52 -3.73
C ALA A 148 9.32 1.14 -3.93
N VAL A 149 8.70 0.13 -3.32
CA VAL A 149 9.07 -1.28 -3.42
C VAL A 149 7.91 -2.00 -4.07
N CYS A 150 8.12 -2.52 -5.27
CA CYS A 150 7.12 -3.27 -6.03
C CYS A 150 7.58 -4.73 -6.08
N VAL A 151 6.71 -5.64 -5.68
CA VAL A 151 6.99 -7.08 -5.65
C VAL A 151 5.99 -7.78 -6.54
N ASN A 152 6.52 -8.52 -7.50
CA ASN A 152 5.77 -9.39 -8.41
C ASN A 152 6.18 -10.85 -8.15
N GLN A 153 5.52 -11.81 -8.80
CA GLN A 153 5.81 -13.22 -8.62
C GLN A 153 7.27 -13.60 -8.91
N THR A 154 7.92 -12.86 -9.82
CA THR A 154 9.28 -13.16 -10.31
C THR A 154 10.28 -12.02 -10.16
N SER A 155 9.84 -10.82 -9.74
CA SER A 155 10.74 -9.66 -9.60
C SER A 155 10.50 -8.83 -8.35
N LEU A 156 11.59 -8.25 -7.85
CA LEU A 156 11.61 -7.20 -6.85
C LEU A 156 12.17 -5.94 -7.51
N ASP A 157 11.32 -4.92 -7.61
CA ASP A 157 11.62 -3.63 -8.23
C ASP A 157 11.63 -2.53 -7.17
N VAL A 158 12.76 -1.83 -7.06
CA VAL A 158 12.93 -0.74 -6.10
C VAL A 158 13.14 0.56 -6.85
N TYR A 159 12.34 1.56 -6.51
CA TYR A 159 12.35 2.89 -7.10
C TYR A 159 12.76 3.93 -6.06
N VAL A 160 13.54 4.93 -6.51
CA VAL A 160 13.94 6.09 -5.71
C VAL A 160 13.58 7.35 -6.49
N ASN A 161 12.81 8.24 -5.87
CA ASN A 161 12.35 9.50 -6.46
C ASN A 161 11.66 9.34 -7.83
N GLY A 162 10.89 8.26 -7.99
CA GLY A 162 10.11 7.98 -9.20
C GLY A 162 10.90 7.29 -10.32
N LEU A 163 12.19 6.99 -10.10
CA LEU A 163 13.05 6.30 -11.07
C LEU A 163 13.41 4.90 -10.58
N LEU A 164 13.49 3.95 -11.50
CA LEU A 164 13.91 2.58 -11.18
C LEU A 164 15.37 2.60 -10.72
N TYR A 165 15.60 2.23 -9.46
CA TYR A 165 16.94 2.11 -8.89
C TYR A 165 17.53 0.74 -9.19
N ARG A 166 16.74 -0.32 -8.98
CA ARG A 166 17.18 -1.70 -9.21
C ARG A 166 15.98 -2.61 -9.52
N HIS A 167 16.15 -3.41 -10.57
CA HIS A 167 15.34 -4.60 -10.85
C HIS A 167 16.11 -5.84 -10.42
N VAL A 168 15.46 -6.74 -9.67
CA VAL A 168 16.01 -8.04 -9.28
C VAL A 168 15.04 -9.13 -9.72
N THR A 169 15.51 -10.02 -10.59
CA THR A 169 14.77 -11.24 -10.93
C THR A 169 15.00 -12.28 -9.83
N MET A 170 13.93 -12.64 -9.12
CA MET A 170 13.97 -13.56 -7.99
C MET A 170 14.05 -15.00 -8.47
N LYS A 171 14.92 -15.81 -7.86
CA LYS A 171 15.05 -17.24 -8.20
C LYS A 171 13.93 -18.09 -7.62
N LYS A 172 13.31 -17.60 -6.55
CA LYS A 172 12.27 -18.28 -5.77
C LYS A 172 11.10 -17.32 -5.60
N LEU A 173 9.92 -17.91 -5.39
CA LEU A 173 8.70 -17.14 -5.19
C LEU A 173 8.84 -16.25 -3.94
N PRO A 174 8.40 -14.98 -4.01
CA PRO A 174 8.38 -14.13 -2.84
C PRO A 174 7.39 -14.68 -1.82
N LEU A 175 7.75 -14.59 -0.55
CA LEU A 175 6.88 -14.90 0.56
C LEU A 175 6.13 -13.64 0.96
N GLN A 176 4.80 -13.68 0.94
CA GLN A 176 3.96 -12.64 1.54
C GLN A 176 3.36 -13.16 2.84
N ASN A 177 3.65 -12.46 3.92
CA ASN A 177 3.15 -12.80 5.25
C ASN A 177 1.85 -12.03 5.59
N GLN A 178 1.14 -12.52 6.60
CA GLN A 178 -0.07 -11.90 7.13
C GLN A 178 0.18 -11.07 8.40
N GLN A 179 1.45 -10.85 8.77
CA GLN A 179 1.79 -10.11 9.97
C GLN A 179 1.51 -8.60 9.82
N PRO A 180 1.44 -7.84 10.92
CA PRO A 180 1.25 -6.39 10.87
C PRO A 180 2.31 -5.65 10.04
N VAL A 181 2.03 -4.41 9.64
CA VAL A 181 3.09 -3.50 9.18
C VAL A 181 3.62 -2.74 10.39
N TYR A 182 4.91 -2.82 10.60
CA TYR A 182 5.60 -2.16 11.68
C TYR A 182 6.48 -1.04 11.14
N VAL A 183 6.47 0.12 11.80
CA VAL A 183 7.16 1.35 11.39
C VAL A 183 8.04 1.84 12.55
N ALA A 184 9.23 2.36 12.23
CA ALA A 184 10.18 2.91 13.21
C ALA A 184 10.64 1.91 14.30
N GLY A 185 11.18 0.77 13.85
CA GLY A 185 11.78 -0.24 14.73
C GLY A 185 13.24 -0.06 15.05
N GLY A 186 13.73 -0.87 15.99
CA GLY A 186 15.14 -0.85 16.39
C GLY A 186 15.56 0.44 17.12
N GLY A 187 14.63 1.19 17.69
CA GLY A 187 14.89 2.47 18.35
C GLY A 187 14.72 3.70 17.46
N GLY A 188 14.17 3.53 16.25
CA GLY A 188 13.86 4.64 15.35
C GLY A 188 15.08 5.35 14.76
N TRP A 189 14.85 6.36 13.93
CA TRP A 189 15.92 7.16 13.32
C TRP A 189 15.60 8.66 13.41
N ASN A 190 16.63 9.50 13.31
CA ASN A 190 16.42 10.94 13.21
C ASN A 190 15.95 11.27 11.79
N GLY A 191 14.66 11.57 11.64
CA GLY A 191 14.06 11.82 10.35
C GLY A 191 12.55 11.71 10.39
N GLN A 192 11.93 11.57 9.22
CA GLN A 192 10.49 11.53 9.07
C GLN A 192 10.07 10.45 8.09
N ILE A 193 8.88 9.89 8.31
CA ILE A 193 8.20 9.03 7.35
C ILE A 193 6.78 9.54 7.14
N GLY A 194 6.27 9.45 5.92
CA GLY A 194 4.91 9.88 5.61
C GLY A 194 4.42 9.27 4.32
N SER A 195 3.10 9.30 4.15
CA SER A 195 2.41 8.75 2.98
C SER A 195 2.87 7.33 2.67
N LEU A 196 3.06 6.50 3.72
CA LEU A 196 3.33 5.07 3.57
C LEU A 196 2.02 4.41 3.16
N VAL A 197 1.94 3.99 1.91
CA VAL A 197 0.74 3.39 1.31
C VAL A 197 1.08 2.00 0.79
N TYR A 198 0.25 1.03 1.14
CA TYR A 198 0.24 -0.31 0.57
C TYR A 198 -0.71 -0.36 -0.62
N TYR A 199 -0.30 -1.05 -1.68
CA TYR A 199 -1.09 -1.32 -2.86
C TYR A 199 -1.15 -2.84 -3.05
N ASN A 200 -2.34 -3.39 -3.24
CA ASN A 200 -2.49 -4.83 -3.50
C ASN A 200 -2.15 -5.22 -4.96
N TYR A 201 -1.44 -4.38 -5.69
CA TYR A 201 -1.03 -4.60 -7.08
C TYR A 201 0.39 -4.04 -7.29
N ALA A 202 1.01 -4.46 -8.39
CA ALA A 202 2.29 -3.91 -8.82
C ALA A 202 2.11 -2.50 -9.38
N LEU A 203 2.76 -1.50 -8.78
CA LEU A 203 2.73 -0.14 -9.34
C LEU A 203 3.51 -0.11 -10.66
N SER A 204 2.89 0.44 -11.71
CA SER A 204 3.60 0.70 -12.96
C SER A 204 4.65 1.81 -12.76
N PRO A 205 5.74 1.83 -13.57
CA PRO A 205 6.75 2.90 -13.48
C PRO A 205 6.16 4.31 -13.56
N ASP A 206 5.13 4.51 -14.38
CA ASP A 206 4.44 5.80 -14.51
C ASP A 206 3.63 6.15 -13.26
N ALA A 207 2.97 5.17 -12.64
CA ALA A 207 2.26 5.37 -11.37
C ALA A 207 3.24 5.74 -10.25
N VAL A 208 4.38 5.03 -10.15
CA VAL A 208 5.43 5.35 -9.17
C VAL A 208 5.99 6.75 -9.40
N ARG A 209 6.22 7.14 -10.66
CA ARG A 209 6.68 8.48 -11.00
C ARG A 209 5.64 9.55 -10.65
N SER A 210 4.37 9.29 -10.89
CA SER A 210 3.28 10.18 -10.49
C SER A 210 3.25 10.38 -8.98
N LEU A 211 3.36 9.30 -8.20
CA LEU A 211 3.41 9.37 -6.74
C LEU A 211 4.63 10.15 -6.24
N ALA A 212 5.80 9.94 -6.84
CA ALA A 212 7.01 10.69 -6.50
C ALA A 212 6.91 12.21 -6.82
N ASN A 213 6.04 12.60 -7.75
CA ASN A 213 5.75 14.00 -8.04
C ASN A 213 4.71 14.62 -7.09
N THR A 214 4.01 13.79 -6.31
CA THR A 214 3.09 14.27 -5.27
C THR A 214 3.83 14.51 -3.95
N ARG A 215 3.64 15.69 -3.35
CA ARG A 215 4.26 15.99 -2.05
C ARG A 215 3.61 15.14 -0.96
N PRO A 216 4.36 14.71 0.07
CA PRO A 216 3.76 14.05 1.22
C PRO A 216 2.77 14.98 1.91
N SER A 217 1.71 14.40 2.47
CA SER A 217 0.81 15.15 3.34
C SER A 217 1.54 15.56 4.62
N VAL A 218 1.27 16.76 5.10
CA VAL A 218 1.80 17.28 6.36
C VAL A 218 0.62 17.46 7.31
N SER A 219 0.80 17.23 8.61
CA SER A 219 -0.25 17.41 9.60
C SER A 219 -0.81 18.85 9.56
N ALA A 220 -2.11 19.01 9.81
CA ALA A 220 -2.70 20.35 9.94
C ALA A 220 -2.09 21.13 11.11
N ASP A 221 -1.58 20.45 12.13
CA ASP A 221 -0.98 21.06 13.33
C ASP A 221 0.45 21.61 13.09
N THR A 222 1.07 21.27 11.96
CA THR A 222 2.34 21.84 11.50
C THR A 222 2.15 23.18 10.77
N LEU A 223 1.16 23.98 11.19
CA LEU A 223 1.10 25.39 10.80
C LEU A 223 2.46 26.02 11.08
N GLN A 224 2.95 26.78 10.11
CA GLN A 224 4.20 27.54 10.21
C GLN A 224 4.15 28.32 11.52
N TYR A 225 5.07 28.04 12.45
CA TYR A 225 5.14 28.75 13.73
C TYR A 225 5.37 30.24 13.42
N TYR A 226 4.30 31.02 13.49
CA TYR A 226 4.39 32.47 13.57
C TYR A 226 4.62 32.77 15.06
N PRO A 227 5.79 33.29 15.45
CA PRO A 227 5.96 33.74 16.82
C PRO A 227 4.88 34.77 17.11
N SER A 228 4.25 34.66 18.28
CA SER A 228 3.35 35.71 18.79
C SER A 228 4.15 37.00 18.89
N TYR A 229 3.84 37.99 18.06
CA TYR A 229 4.44 39.32 18.14
C TYR A 229 3.58 40.22 19.04
N LEU A 230 4.25 41.02 19.88
CA LEU A 230 3.59 42.11 20.59
C LEU A 230 3.10 43.14 19.55
N SER A 231 1.86 43.61 19.69
CA SER A 231 1.33 44.67 18.82
C SER A 231 2.23 45.90 18.91
N THR A 232 2.40 46.64 17.82
CA THR A 232 3.22 47.86 17.81
C THR A 232 2.74 48.89 18.85
N ASP A 233 1.50 48.78 19.34
CA ASP A 233 0.93 49.68 20.34
C ASP A 233 1.31 49.35 21.79
N TRP A 234 2.12 48.30 22.03
CA TRP A 234 2.56 47.91 23.38
C TRP A 234 3.26 49.04 24.15
N TRP A 235 3.91 49.96 23.43
CA TRP A 235 4.60 51.14 23.93
C TRP A 235 3.74 52.42 23.98
N ILE A 236 2.53 52.40 23.38
CA ILE A 236 1.64 53.55 23.45
C ILE A 236 0.84 53.38 24.73
N GLY A 237 1.39 53.90 25.82
CA GLY A 237 0.66 54.02 27.07
C GLY A 237 -0.61 54.82 26.83
N SER A 238 -1.76 54.16 26.74
CA SER A 238 -3.05 54.82 26.82
C SER A 238 -3.23 55.27 28.26
N HIS A 239 -2.68 56.43 28.59
CA HIS A 239 -3.10 57.20 29.76
C HIS A 239 -4.49 57.75 29.45
N GLN A 240 -5.52 57.02 29.88
CA GLN A 240 -6.80 57.62 30.22
C GLN A 240 -6.82 57.95 31.70
#